data_AF-A0A1J4YI34-F1
#
_entry.id   AF-A0A1J4YI34-F1
#
_cell.length_a   1.000
_cell.length_b   1.000
_cell.length_c   1.000
_cell.angle_alpha   90.00
_cell.angle_beta   90.00
_cell.angle_gamma   90.00
#
_symmetry.space_group_name_H-M   'P 1'
#
loop_
_entity.id
_entity.type
_entity.pdbx_description
1 polymer ?
#
loop_
_entity_poly.entity_id
_entity_poly.type
_entity_poly.pdbx_seq_one_letter_code
_entity_poly.pdbx_strand_id
1 'polypeptide(L)'
;MGYFIFLIVVLIICIWAGGVIFEKKGRKRGNGQGLGCLLGPLGVLIAALLPENPKGVEERELESGENKKCPFCAEIIKAEAKICKHCGKEQEILEKYRLFFKKFHWNTADEEYKDFIYAKDEISAAEKGKSICDKNSWTFVKISKM
;
A
#
# COMPACT_ATOMS: atom_id res chain seq x y z
N MET A 1 -11.36 8.21 40.83
CA MET A 1 -11.69 7.23 39.76
C MET A 1 -11.89 7.89 38.38
N GLY A 2 -12.73 8.92 38.22
CA GLY A 2 -13.01 9.53 36.91
C GLY A 2 -11.81 10.14 36.17
N TYR A 3 -10.90 10.82 36.89
CA TYR A 3 -9.71 11.43 36.28
C TYR A 3 -8.75 10.40 35.67
N PHE A 4 -8.63 9.24 36.29
CA PHE A 4 -7.79 8.15 35.79
C PHE A 4 -8.32 7.57 34.47
N ILE A 5 -9.65 7.39 34.39
CA ILE A 5 -10.33 6.96 33.16
C ILE A 5 -10.13 7.99 32.05
N PHE A 6 -10.28 9.28 32.37
CA PHE A 6 -10.07 10.37 31.41
C PHE A 6 -8.65 10.37 30.83
N LEU A 7 -7.61 10.20 31.67
CA LEU A 7 -6.23 10.13 31.20
C LEU A 7 -5.98 8.93 30.26
N ILE A 8 -6.53 7.76 30.58
CA ILE A 8 -6.40 6.56 29.72
C ILE A 8 -7.02 6.81 28.36
N VAL A 9 -8.21 7.41 28.31
CA VAL A 9 -8.89 7.73 27.04
C VAL A 9 -8.05 8.69 26.20
N VAL A 10 -7.50 9.74 26.81
CA VAL A 10 -6.63 10.71 26.13
C VAL A 10 -5.37 10.02 25.57
N LEU A 11 -4.75 9.10 26.31
CA LEU A 11 -3.58 8.36 25.84
C LEU A 11 -3.91 7.45 24.64
N ILE A 12 -5.04 6.73 24.68
CA ILE A 12 -5.48 5.88 23.56
C ILE A 12 -5.69 6.71 22.30
N ILE A 13 -6.33 7.89 22.43
CA ILE A 13 -6.53 8.81 21.31
C ILE A 13 -5.19 9.30 20.76
N CYS A 14 -4.23 9.64 21.63
CA CYS A 14 -2.89 10.09 21.21
C CYS A 14 -2.12 9.01 20.46
N ILE A 15 -2.20 7.74 20.90
CA ILE A 15 -1.57 6.60 20.24
C ILE A 15 -2.14 6.42 18.82
N TRP A 16 -3.47 6.42 18.70
CA TRP A 16 -4.14 6.28 17.40
C TRP A 16 -3.82 7.43 16.45
N ALA A 17 -3.92 8.68 16.94
CA ALA A 17 -3.63 9.87 16.15
C ALA A 17 -2.19 9.92 15.67
N GLY A 18 -1.22 9.65 16.55
CA GLY A 18 0.21 9.62 16.21
C GLY A 18 0.51 8.59 15.12
N GLY A 19 -0.10 7.40 15.20
CA GLY A 19 0.02 6.36 14.19
C GLY A 19 -0.47 6.80 12.81
N VAL A 20 -1.68 7.38 12.73
CA VAL A 20 -2.27 7.85 11.46
C VAL A 20 -1.45 8.96 10.82
N ILE A 21 -0.91 9.90 11.60
CA ILE A 21 -0.09 11.01 11.08
C ILE A 21 1.20 10.48 10.45
N PHE A 22 1.88 9.55 11.12
CA PHE A 22 3.10 8.94 10.59
C PHE A 22 2.85 8.15 9.32
N GLU A 23 1.72 7.46 9.27
CA GLU A 23 1.32 6.69 8.11
C GLU A 23 1.12 7.59 6.89
N LYS A 24 0.40 8.71 7.04
CA LYS A 24 0.22 9.69 5.97
C LYS A 24 1.53 10.31 5.49
N LYS A 25 2.52 10.46 6.39
CA LYS A 25 3.82 11.06 6.09
C LYS A 25 4.87 10.09 5.54
N GLY A 26 4.46 8.91 5.08
CA GLY A 26 5.38 7.92 4.52
C GLY A 26 6.29 7.26 5.56
N ARG A 27 5.89 7.18 6.83
CA ARG A 27 6.68 6.51 7.89
C ARG A 27 5.93 5.30 8.45
N LYS A 28 6.66 4.42 9.15
CA LYS A 28 6.06 3.26 9.82
C LYS A 28 5.07 3.72 10.88
N ARG A 29 3.84 3.19 10.84
CA ARG A 29 2.76 3.48 11.79
C ARG A 29 3.18 3.26 13.26
N GLY A 30 4.05 2.27 13.51
CA GLY A 30 4.56 1.95 14.86
C GLY A 30 5.37 3.08 15.50
N ASN A 31 6.15 3.84 14.72
CA ASN A 31 6.96 4.93 15.27
C ASN A 31 6.06 6.08 15.78
N GLY A 32 4.96 6.36 15.08
CA GLY A 32 3.98 7.36 15.49
C GLY A 32 3.21 6.95 16.75
N GLN A 33 2.84 5.66 16.86
CA GLN A 33 2.21 5.11 18.06
C GLN A 33 3.16 5.16 19.27
N GLY A 34 4.44 4.87 19.07
CA GLY A 34 5.47 4.97 20.12
C GLY A 34 5.63 6.39 20.65
N LEU A 35 5.68 7.39 19.77
CA LEU A 35 5.74 8.81 20.17
C LEU A 35 4.49 9.26 20.93
N GLY A 36 3.30 8.89 20.45
CA GLY A 36 2.03 9.19 21.11
C GLY A 36 1.88 8.49 22.47
N CYS A 37 2.46 7.30 22.64
CA CYS A 37 2.46 6.56 23.91
C CYS A 37 3.45 7.17 24.92
N LEU A 38 4.67 7.48 24.49
CA LEU A 38 5.76 7.93 25.36
C LEU A 38 5.60 9.39 25.81
N LEU A 39 5.15 10.26 24.91
CA LEU A 39 5.07 11.71 25.14
C LEU A 39 3.61 12.22 25.16
N GLY A 40 2.63 11.34 24.98
CA GLY A 40 1.21 11.72 25.01
C GLY A 40 0.85 12.75 23.93
N PRO A 41 0.08 13.80 24.28
CA PRO A 41 -0.28 14.88 23.36
C PRO A 41 0.92 15.59 22.74
N LEU A 42 2.02 15.75 23.50
CA LEU A 42 3.25 16.36 22.99
C LEU A 42 3.90 15.49 21.90
N GLY A 43 3.80 14.17 22.01
CA GLY A 43 4.27 13.23 20.99
C GLY A 43 3.51 13.38 19.67
N VAL A 44 2.19 13.58 19.75
CA VAL A 44 1.34 13.84 18.57
C VAL A 44 1.68 15.19 17.94
N LEU A 45 1.95 16.22 18.74
CA LEU A 45 2.38 17.53 18.25
C LEU A 45 3.71 17.44 17.49
N ILE A 46 4.70 16.73 18.05
CA ILE A 46 5.99 16.48 17.37
C ILE A 46 5.77 15.70 16.07
N ALA A 47 4.90 14.69 16.07
CA ALA A 47 4.54 13.94 14.86
C ALA A 47 3.92 14.84 13.76
N ALA A 48 3.10 15.81 14.16
CA ALA A 48 2.48 16.77 13.26
C ALA A 48 3.49 17.76 12.66
N LEU A 49 4.53 18.15 13.42
CA LEU A 49 5.57 19.08 12.95
C LEU A 49 6.67 18.41 12.10
N LEU A 50 6.88 17.10 12.27
CA LEU A 50 7.91 16.38 11.52
C LEU A 50 7.63 16.44 10.00
N PRO A 51 8.59 16.80 9.14
CA PRO A 51 8.37 16.83 7.69
C PRO A 51 8.06 15.42 7.18
N GLU A 52 7.36 15.29 6.05
CA GLU A 52 7.12 13.99 5.42
C GLU A 52 8.41 13.33 4.91
N ASN A 53 8.41 11.99 4.83
CA ASN A 53 9.54 11.25 4.28
C ASN A 53 9.26 10.92 2.82
N PRO A 54 9.88 11.61 1.84
CA PRO A 54 9.57 11.41 0.42
C PRO A 54 9.79 9.96 0.01
N LYS A 55 10.86 9.31 0.49
CA LYS A 55 11.16 7.90 0.16
C LYS A 55 10.03 6.95 0.55
N GLY A 56 9.41 7.15 1.71
CA GLY A 56 8.36 6.26 2.18
C GLY A 56 6.96 6.64 1.69
N VAL A 57 6.78 7.84 1.14
CA VAL A 57 5.58 8.18 0.35
C VAL A 57 5.71 7.55 -1.03
N GLU A 58 6.87 7.69 -1.68
CA GLU A 58 7.18 7.06 -2.97
C GLU A 58 7.02 5.52 -2.91
N GLU A 59 7.53 4.87 -1.85
CA GLU A 59 7.41 3.42 -1.70
C GLU A 59 5.95 2.97 -1.61
N ARG A 60 5.10 3.70 -0.87
CA ARG A 60 3.66 3.41 -0.80
C ARG A 60 2.96 3.58 -2.14
N GLU A 61 3.32 4.61 -2.90
CA GLU A 61 2.76 4.87 -4.22
C GLU A 61 3.19 3.82 -5.25
N LEU A 62 4.31 3.13 -5.03
CA LEU A 62 4.78 2.01 -5.85
C LEU A 62 4.19 0.68 -5.36
N GLU A 63 4.00 0.51 -4.05
CA GLU A 63 3.37 -0.67 -3.45
C GLU A 63 1.92 -0.84 -3.90
N SER A 64 1.19 0.24 -4.19
CA SER A 64 -0.16 0.14 -4.77
C SER A 64 -0.16 -0.49 -6.16
N GLY A 65 1.00 -0.57 -6.83
CA GLY A 65 1.16 -1.12 -8.18
C GLY A 65 0.57 -0.24 -9.29
N GLU A 66 -0.13 0.86 -8.95
CA GLU A 66 -0.75 1.78 -9.90
C GLU A 66 0.26 2.74 -10.55
N ASN A 67 1.42 2.91 -9.92
CA ASN A 67 2.49 3.77 -10.41
C ASN A 67 3.79 2.98 -10.67
N LYS A 68 4.62 3.53 -11.55
CA LYS A 68 5.96 3.04 -11.88
C LYS A 68 6.93 4.21 -11.93
N LYS A 69 8.22 3.97 -11.69
CA LYS A 69 9.27 4.97 -11.92
C LYS A 69 9.66 5.00 -13.40
N CYS A 70 9.79 6.20 -13.96
CA CYS A 70 10.31 6.38 -15.31
C CYS A 70 11.83 6.07 -15.33
N PRO A 71 12.33 5.20 -16.24
CA PRO A 71 13.76 4.83 -16.28
C PRO A 71 14.67 5.97 -16.75
N PHE A 72 14.12 7.05 -17.33
CA PHE A 72 14.91 8.16 -17.87
C PHE A 72 15.02 9.37 -16.94
N CYS A 73 13.95 9.67 -16.18
CA CYS A 73 13.91 10.85 -15.29
C CYS A 73 13.66 10.50 -13.83
N ALA A 74 13.51 9.21 -13.49
CA ALA A 74 13.27 8.68 -12.15
C ALA A 74 11.96 9.14 -11.46
N GLU A 75 11.16 9.96 -12.13
CA GLU A 75 9.89 10.46 -11.60
C GLU A 75 8.79 9.38 -11.62
N ILE A 76 7.84 9.49 -10.69
CA ILE A 76 6.72 8.56 -10.56
C ILE A 76 5.62 8.91 -11.57
N ILE A 77 5.23 7.92 -12.39
CA ILE A 77 4.18 8.04 -13.40
C ILE A 77 3.21 6.87 -13.29
N LYS A 78 2.00 6.99 -13.87
CA LYS A 78 1.03 5.88 -13.91
C LYS A 78 1.60 4.67 -14.63
N ALA A 79 1.27 3.48 -14.16
CA ALA A 79 1.68 2.20 -14.77
C ALA A 79 1.25 2.11 -16.25
N GLU A 80 0.09 2.66 -16.58
CA GLU A 80 -0.51 2.68 -17.93
C GLU A 80 0.04 3.81 -18.83
N ALA A 81 0.89 4.71 -18.32
CA ALA A 81 1.38 5.84 -19.11
C ALA A 81 2.31 5.37 -20.24
N LYS A 82 1.93 5.70 -21.48
CA LYS A 82 2.75 5.51 -22.70
C LYS A 82 3.83 6.58 -22.86
N ILE A 83 3.55 7.81 -22.45
CA ILE A 83 4.49 8.94 -22.53
C ILE A 83 4.65 9.54 -21.14
N CYS A 84 5.89 9.78 -20.72
CA CYS A 84 6.17 10.41 -19.44
C CYS A 84 5.78 11.90 -19.47
N LYS A 85 4.91 12.34 -18.56
CA LYS A 85 4.50 13.75 -18.45
C LYS A 85 5.63 14.72 -18.08
N HIS A 86 6.75 14.21 -17.58
CA HIS A 86 7.90 15.02 -17.13
C HIS A 86 8.98 15.14 -18.20
N CYS A 87 9.42 14.01 -18.77
CA CYS A 87 10.53 14.01 -19.74
C CYS A 87 10.09 13.83 -21.20
N GLY A 88 8.81 13.56 -21.47
CA GLY A 88 8.27 13.39 -22.83
C GLY A 88 8.74 12.13 -23.57
N LYS A 89 9.55 11.27 -22.94
CA LYS A 89 10.01 10.01 -23.54
C LYS A 89 8.92 8.95 -23.47
N GLU A 90 8.93 8.06 -24.46
CA GLU A 90 8.08 6.88 -24.50
C GLU A 90 8.43 5.92 -23.36
N GLN A 91 7.40 5.26 -22.83
CA GLN A 91 7.44 4.40 -21.66
C GLN A 91 6.81 3.06 -22.00
N GLU A 92 7.32 2.01 -21.38
CA GLU A 92 6.74 0.67 -21.49
C GLU A 92 5.38 0.62 -20.78
N ILE A 93 4.30 0.35 -21.50
CA ILE A 93 2.94 0.33 -20.98
C ILE A 93 2.75 -0.96 -20.16
N LEU A 94 2.28 -0.83 -18.92
CA LEU A 94 1.83 -1.98 -18.14
C LEU A 94 0.31 -2.06 -18.25
N GLU A 95 -0.18 -3.20 -18.72
CA GLU A 95 -1.61 -3.46 -18.88
C GLU A 95 -2.20 -3.99 -17.57
N LYS A 96 -3.46 -3.63 -17.33
CA LYS A 96 -4.20 -4.04 -16.13
C LYS A 96 -4.86 -5.39 -16.39
N TYR A 97 -4.51 -6.39 -15.59
CA TYR A 97 -5.09 -7.73 -15.63
C TYR A 97 -5.83 -8.01 -14.34
N ARG A 98 -6.97 -8.68 -14.44
CA ARG A 98 -7.72 -9.21 -13.32
C ARG A 98 -7.40 -10.68 -13.15
N LEU A 99 -6.99 -11.06 -11.94
CA LEU A 99 -6.71 -12.43 -11.59
C LEU A 99 -7.92 -13.07 -10.92
N PHE A 100 -8.16 -14.33 -11.24
CA PHE A 100 -9.22 -15.13 -10.64
C PHE A 100 -8.59 -16.32 -9.93
N PHE A 101 -8.81 -16.39 -8.62
CA PHE A 101 -8.27 -17.44 -7.77
C PHE A 101 -9.40 -18.17 -7.06
N LYS A 102 -9.17 -19.45 -6.78
CA LYS A 102 -10.02 -20.25 -5.91
C LYS A 102 -9.23 -20.64 -4.67
N LYS A 103 -9.66 -20.12 -3.52
CA LYS A 103 -9.10 -20.46 -2.21
C LYS A 103 -9.60 -21.85 -1.81
N PHE A 104 -8.69 -22.74 -1.43
CA PHE A 104 -9.06 -24.04 -0.89
C PHE A 104 -9.33 -23.88 0.62
N HIS A 105 -10.58 -23.60 0.98
CA HIS A 105 -11.02 -23.46 2.37
C HIS A 105 -12.12 -24.49 2.65
N TRP A 106 -11.99 -25.26 3.74
CA TRP A 106 -12.87 -26.40 4.02
C TRP A 106 -14.27 -26.03 4.51
N ASN A 107 -14.56 -24.75 4.80
CA ASN A 107 -15.84 -24.38 5.42
C ASN A 107 -16.31 -22.93 5.18
N THR A 108 -16.25 -22.43 3.94
CA THR A 108 -16.97 -21.20 3.52
C THR A 108 -16.97 -21.14 2.01
N ALA A 109 -18.17 -21.22 1.42
CA ALA A 109 -18.41 -21.12 -0.01
C ALA A 109 -18.68 -19.65 -0.37
N ASP A 110 -17.68 -18.78 -0.18
CA ASP A 110 -17.81 -17.37 -0.53
C ASP A 110 -16.76 -17.03 -1.59
N GLU A 111 -17.27 -16.66 -2.76
CA GLU A 111 -16.55 -16.36 -3.98
C GLU A 111 -15.59 -15.15 -3.85
N GLU A 112 -14.36 -15.37 -4.35
CA GLU A 112 -13.71 -14.48 -5.29
C GLU A 112 -13.30 -13.07 -4.81
N TYR A 113 -12.15 -12.98 -4.13
CA TYR A 113 -11.41 -11.72 -4.02
C TYR A 113 -10.59 -11.50 -5.30
N LYS A 114 -11.01 -10.51 -6.12
CA LYS A 114 -10.36 -10.08 -7.37
C LYS A 114 -9.24 -9.09 -7.07
N ASP A 115 -8.00 -9.58 -6.99
CA ASP A 115 -6.84 -8.71 -7.12
C ASP A 115 -6.58 -8.41 -8.60
N PHE A 116 -6.46 -7.14 -8.94
CA PHE A 116 -5.94 -6.70 -10.24
C PHE A 116 -4.42 -6.50 -10.12
N ILE A 117 -3.69 -6.78 -11.19
CA ILE A 117 -2.25 -6.57 -11.28
C ILE A 117 -1.89 -5.84 -12.56
N TYR A 118 -0.82 -5.05 -12.51
CA TYR A 118 -0.19 -4.47 -13.70
C TYR A 118 0.97 -5.36 -14.17
N ALA A 119 0.96 -5.71 -15.44
CA ALA A 119 1.97 -6.54 -16.07
C ALA A 119 2.23 -6.09 -17.51
N LYS A 120 3.40 -6.44 -18.05
CA LYS A 120 3.78 -6.12 -19.43
C LYS A 120 2.96 -6.93 -20.44
N ASP A 121 2.65 -8.16 -20.06
CA ASP A 121 2.03 -9.17 -20.91
C ASP A 121 1.29 -10.21 -20.04
N GLU A 122 0.49 -11.04 -20.70
CA GLU A 122 -0.33 -12.07 -20.06
C GLU A 122 0.52 -13.17 -19.37
N ILE A 123 1.71 -13.47 -19.90
CA ILE A 123 2.62 -14.49 -19.32
C ILE A 123 3.20 -13.95 -18.02
N SER A 124 3.72 -12.72 -18.03
CA SER A 124 4.18 -12.01 -16.83
C SER A 124 3.07 -11.88 -15.77
N ALA A 125 1.83 -11.66 -16.20
CA ALA A 125 0.68 -11.61 -15.30
C ALA A 125 0.38 -12.99 -14.68
N ALA A 126 0.44 -14.06 -15.47
CA ALA A 126 0.22 -15.44 -15.01
C ALA A 126 1.32 -15.90 -14.05
N GLU A 127 2.58 -15.56 -14.29
CA GLU A 127 3.71 -15.86 -13.39
C GLU A 127 3.53 -15.20 -12.02
N LYS A 128 3.19 -13.90 -12.01
CA LYS A 128 2.86 -13.18 -10.77
C LYS A 128 1.67 -13.84 -10.06
N GLY A 129 0.60 -14.16 -10.80
CA GLY A 129 -0.57 -14.85 -10.27
C GLY A 129 -0.23 -16.21 -9.64
N LYS A 130 0.61 -17.01 -10.28
CA LYS A 130 1.08 -18.30 -9.75
C LYS A 130 1.87 -18.11 -8.45
N SER A 131 2.74 -17.11 -8.37
CA SER A 131 3.48 -16.81 -7.14
C SER A 131 2.57 -16.43 -5.96
N ILE A 132 1.43 -15.80 -6.24
CA ILE A 132 0.40 -15.47 -5.24
C ILE A 132 -0.33 -16.73 -4.80
N CYS A 133 -0.64 -17.64 -5.73
CA CYS A 133 -1.25 -18.93 -5.43
C CYS A 133 -0.36 -19.78 -4.51
N ASP A 134 0.93 -19.88 -4.82
CA ASP A 134 1.88 -20.69 -4.06
C ASP A 134 2.02 -20.21 -2.61
N LYS A 135 2.03 -18.88 -2.39
CA LYS A 135 2.14 -18.29 -1.04
C LYS A 135 0.90 -18.49 -0.18
N ASN A 136 -0.28 -18.55 -0.80
CA ASN A 136 -1.55 -18.58 -0.09
C ASN A 136 -2.27 -19.94 -0.16
N SER A 137 -1.64 -20.95 -0.77
CA SER A 137 -2.26 -22.24 -1.08
C SER A 137 -3.57 -22.10 -1.86
N TRP A 138 -3.59 -21.20 -2.84
CA TRP A 138 -4.74 -21.00 -3.74
C TRP A 138 -4.54 -21.74 -5.05
N THR A 139 -5.63 -21.88 -5.81
CA THR A 139 -5.61 -22.40 -7.17
C THR A 139 -5.90 -21.29 -8.17
N PHE A 140 -5.06 -21.18 -9.20
CA PHE A 140 -5.24 -20.21 -10.28
C PHE A 140 -6.37 -20.68 -11.20
N VAL A 141 -7.37 -19.83 -11.44
CA VAL A 141 -8.53 -20.18 -12.26
C VAL A 141 -8.38 -19.64 -13.67
N LYS A 142 -8.25 -18.32 -13.80
CA LYS A 142 -8.14 -17.63 -15.09
C LYS A 142 -7.58 -16.22 -14.92
N ILE A 143 -7.17 -15.63 -16.04
CA ILE A 143 -6.81 -14.22 -16.17
C ILE A 143 -7.79 -13.56 -17.14
N SER A 144 -8.09 -12.27 -16.92
CA SER A 144 -8.73 -11.44 -17.93
C SER A 144 -8.07 -10.07 -18.00
N LYS A 145 -7.73 -9.60 -19.19
CA LYS A 145 -7.34 -8.20 -19.41
C LYS A 145 -8.53 -7.27 -19.14
N MET A 146 -8.27 -6.13 -18.50
CA MET A 146 -9.26 -5.09 -18.24
C MET A 146 -9.31 -4.05 -19.36
#